data_AF-A0A0G1QHI7-F1
#
_entry.id   AF-A0A0G1QHI7-F1
#
_cell.length_a   1.000
_cell.length_b   1.000
_cell.length_c   1.000
_cell.angle_alpha   90.00
_cell.angle_beta   90.00
_cell.angle_gamma   90.00
#
_symmetry.space_group_name_H-M   'P 1'
#
loop_
_entity.id
_entity.type
_entity.pdbx_description
1 polymer ?
#
loop_
_entity_poly.entity_id
_entity_poly.type
_entity_poly.pdbx_seq_one_letter_code
_entity_poly.pdbx_strand_id
1 'polypeptide(L)'
;MNLSLLQNKHIRLALGISVGFLILILLLSPHASNPQIVPPPLPSPFRPELQSLSSTQRSTVAAYRATITDKLPIYQDNISTSVKLKTTLNLYILPSDPAETVRFEIYGVSYLNRDSTEFTNPNLTAFKETFQKGLALLREQGIDPTQLIFIYGDKAYVRETAEFWIKNYQLLP
;
A
#
# COMPACT_ATOMS: atom_id res chain seq x y z
N MET A 1 47.94 -24.90 29.30
CA MET A 1 46.68 -25.69 29.27
C MET A 1 47.01 -27.03 28.65
N ASN A 2 46.99 -28.12 29.44
CA ASN A 2 47.49 -29.44 29.04
C ASN A 2 46.58 -30.09 27.98
N LEU A 3 47.09 -30.30 26.75
CA LEU A 3 46.39 -30.99 25.66
C LEU A 3 46.23 -32.52 25.87
N SER A 4 46.73 -33.09 26.98
CA SER A 4 46.68 -34.53 27.23
C SER A 4 45.27 -35.05 27.58
N LEU A 5 44.32 -34.18 27.95
CA LEU A 5 42.94 -34.58 28.26
C LEU A 5 42.12 -34.96 27.01
N LEU A 6 42.50 -34.50 25.81
CA LEU A 6 41.77 -34.78 24.57
C LEU A 6 42.15 -36.11 23.90
N GLN A 7 43.14 -36.86 24.42
CA GLN A 7 43.53 -38.17 23.87
C GLN A 7 42.77 -39.35 24.48
N ASN A 8 42.02 -39.14 25.56
CA ASN A 8 41.30 -40.22 26.22
C ASN A 8 39.99 -40.52 25.45
N LYS A 9 39.87 -41.75 24.93
CA LYS A 9 38.70 -42.23 24.16
C LYS A 9 37.39 -42.05 24.93
N HIS A 10 37.43 -42.15 26.26
CA HIS A 10 36.26 -41.96 27.11
C HIS A 10 35.80 -40.50 27.20
N ILE A 11 36.73 -39.54 27.14
CA ILE A 11 36.40 -38.10 27.17
C ILE A 11 35.77 -37.66 25.84
N ARG A 12 36.26 -38.19 24.71
CA ARG A 12 35.66 -37.93 23.39
C ARG A 12 34.25 -38.50 23.27
N LEU A 13 34.00 -39.67 23.86
CA LEU A 13 32.68 -40.29 23.89
C LEU A 13 31.70 -39.47 24.74
N ALA A 14 32.13 -39.02 25.92
CA ALA A 14 31.30 -38.18 26.79
C ALA A 14 30.94 -36.83 26.15
N LEU A 15 31.88 -36.19 25.45
CA LEU A 15 31.61 -34.95 24.70
C LEU A 15 30.63 -35.16 23.54
N GLY A 16 30.76 -36.27 22.80
CA GLY A 16 29.85 -36.60 21.71
C GLY A 16 28.41 -36.81 22.18
N ILE A 17 28.23 -37.51 23.30
CA ILE A 17 26.90 -37.75 23.89
C ILE A 17 26.26 -36.45 24.36
N SER A 18 27.01 -35.57 25.04
CA SER A 18 26.49 -34.29 25.53
C SER A 18 26.06 -33.35 24.40
N VAL A 19 26.83 -33.27 23.32
CA VAL A 19 26.45 -32.44 22.15
C VAL A 19 25.22 -33.02 21.45
N GLY A 20 25.14 -34.35 21.30
CA GLY A 20 23.97 -35.02 20.74
C GLY A 20 22.70 -34.77 21.56
N PHE A 21 22.80 -34.83 22.89
CA PHE A 21 21.67 -34.56 23.79
C PHE A 21 21.21 -33.11 23.71
N LEU A 22 22.15 -32.16 23.59
CA LEU A 22 21.82 -30.74 23.48
C LEU A 22 21.10 -30.41 22.16
N ILE A 23 21.53 -30.99 21.04
CA ILE A 23 20.86 -30.85 19.75
C ILE A 23 19.46 -31.48 19.80
N LEU A 24 19.31 -32.64 20.46
CA LEU A 24 18.02 -33.30 20.61
C LEU A 24 17.03 -32.44 21.43
N ILE A 25 17.49 -31.79 22.51
CA ILE A 25 16.66 -30.87 23.32
C ILE A 25 16.25 -29.63 22.51
N LEU A 26 17.14 -29.09 21.66
CA LEU A 26 16.82 -27.96 20.80
C LEU A 26 15.81 -28.32 19.70
N LEU A 27 15.89 -29.53 19.14
CA LEU A 27 14.95 -30.01 18.12
C LEU A 27 13.58 -30.40 18.71
N LEU A 28 13.53 -30.87 19.96
CA LEU A 28 12.29 -31.24 20.64
C LEU A 28 11.66 -30.11 21.43
N SER A 29 12.31 -28.94 21.51
CA SER A 29 11.75 -27.77 22.19
C SER A 29 10.53 -27.28 21.40
N PRO A 30 9.30 -27.40 21.95
CA PRO A 30 8.11 -26.90 21.28
C PRO A 30 8.24 -25.38 21.15
N HIS A 31 8.26 -24.87 19.92
CA HIS A 31 8.06 -23.46 19.66
C HIS A 31 6.65 -23.10 20.15
N ALA A 32 6.57 -22.58 21.38
CA ALA A 32 5.37 -21.91 21.84
C ALA A 32 5.11 -20.76 20.86
N SER A 33 4.13 -20.95 19.99
CA SER A 33 3.63 -19.90 19.12
C SER A 33 3.02 -18.88 20.06
N ASN A 34 3.79 -17.84 20.37
CA ASN A 34 3.30 -16.71 21.15
C ASN A 34 2.08 -16.17 20.40
N PRO A 35 0.85 -16.24 20.96
CA PRO A 35 -0.30 -15.68 20.29
C PRO A 35 0.02 -14.20 20.09
N GLN A 36 0.21 -13.80 18.83
CA GLN A 36 0.37 -12.40 18.51
C GLN A 36 -0.91 -11.72 19.00
N ILE A 37 -0.79 -10.98 20.10
CA ILE A 37 -1.75 -9.96 20.47
C ILE A 37 -1.70 -9.00 19.30
N VAL A 38 -2.64 -9.15 18.36
CA VAL A 38 -2.79 -8.21 17.25
C VAL A 38 -3.12 -6.88 17.94
N PRO A 39 -2.22 -5.89 17.93
CA PRO A 39 -2.54 -4.60 18.49
C PRO A 39 -3.79 -4.08 17.76
N PRO A 40 -4.71 -3.38 18.46
CA PRO A 40 -5.83 -2.76 17.80
C PRO A 40 -5.32 -1.97 16.60
N PRO A 41 -6.01 -2.01 15.45
CA PRO A 41 -5.57 -1.29 14.27
C PRO A 41 -5.32 0.16 14.66
N LEU A 42 -4.09 0.62 14.41
CA LEU A 42 -3.74 2.02 14.59
C LEU A 42 -4.83 2.86 13.91
N PRO A 43 -5.31 3.96 14.55
CA PRO A 43 -6.23 4.87 13.89
C PRO A 43 -5.69 5.19 12.52
N SER A 44 -6.48 4.91 11.48
CA SER A 44 -6.08 5.17 10.11
C SER A 44 -5.61 6.64 10.05
N PRO A 45 -4.40 6.91 9.55
CA PRO A 45 -3.84 8.26 9.55
C PRO A 45 -4.88 9.22 8.96
N PHE A 46 -5.25 10.18 9.81
CA PHE A 46 -6.19 11.28 9.63
C PHE A 46 -6.42 11.63 8.15
N ARG A 47 -7.67 11.59 7.69
CA ARG A 47 -8.08 12.04 6.35
C ARG A 47 -8.71 13.45 6.48
N PRO A 48 -7.91 14.53 6.46
CA PRO A 48 -8.42 15.88 6.69
C PRO A 48 -9.48 16.29 5.65
N GLU A 49 -9.39 15.77 4.43
CA GLU A 49 -10.30 16.08 3.32
C GLU A 49 -11.73 15.54 3.50
N LEU A 50 -11.90 14.47 4.28
CA LEU A 50 -13.25 13.95 4.62
C LEU A 50 -13.89 14.72 5.77
N GLN A 51 -13.10 15.38 6.62
CA GLN A 51 -13.61 16.12 7.78
C GLN A 51 -14.16 17.49 7.42
N SER A 52 -13.74 18.06 6.29
CA SER A 52 -14.26 19.35 5.79
C SER A 52 -15.62 19.22 5.08
N LEU A 53 -16.05 18.01 4.75
CA LEU A 53 -17.31 17.76 4.05
C LEU A 53 -18.49 17.66 5.02
N SER A 54 -19.61 18.30 4.67
CA SER A 54 -20.87 18.15 5.40
C SER A 54 -21.41 16.71 5.33
N SER A 55 -22.22 16.32 6.31
CA SER A 55 -22.89 15.02 6.31
C SER A 55 -23.76 14.80 5.05
N THR A 56 -24.38 15.88 4.56
CA THR A 56 -25.17 15.86 3.32
C THR A 56 -24.29 15.56 2.11
N GLN A 57 -23.15 16.24 1.95
CA GLN A 57 -22.22 15.97 0.85
C GLN A 57 -21.73 14.52 0.86
N ARG A 58 -21.34 14.03 2.04
CA ARG A 58 -20.88 12.63 2.19
C ARG A 58 -21.98 11.63 1.84
N SER A 59 -23.22 11.90 2.26
CA SER A 59 -24.38 11.04 1.93
C SER A 59 -24.68 11.03 0.42
N THR A 60 -24.60 12.19 -0.25
CA THR A 60 -24.78 12.29 -1.70
C THR A 60 -23.73 11.48 -2.45
N VAL A 61 -22.45 11.63 -2.08
CA VAL A 61 -21.36 10.87 -2.71
C VAL A 61 -21.51 9.38 -2.45
N ALA A 62 -21.88 8.96 -1.22
CA ALA A 62 -22.12 7.56 -0.90
C ALA A 62 -23.26 6.96 -1.72
N ALA A 63 -24.36 7.71 -1.90
CA ALA A 63 -25.48 7.30 -2.73
C ALA A 63 -25.07 7.14 -4.20
N TYR A 64 -24.31 8.10 -4.75
CA TYR A 64 -23.77 7.99 -6.10
C TYR A 64 -22.81 6.80 -6.26
N ARG A 65 -21.88 6.60 -5.32
CA ARG A 65 -20.97 5.46 -5.33
C ARG A 65 -21.71 4.11 -5.37
N ALA A 66 -22.83 4.00 -4.66
CA ALA A 66 -23.64 2.79 -4.66
C ALA A 66 -24.21 2.43 -6.05
N THR A 67 -24.44 3.42 -6.93
CA THR A 67 -24.98 3.19 -8.29
C THR A 67 -23.92 2.76 -9.31
N ILE A 68 -22.63 2.87 -8.96
CA ILE A 68 -21.50 2.55 -9.85
C ILE A 68 -20.66 1.36 -9.36
N THR A 69 -21.11 0.67 -8.32
CA THR A 69 -20.30 -0.40 -7.67
C THR A 69 -20.04 -1.58 -8.61
N ASP A 70 -20.99 -1.90 -9.49
CA ASP A 70 -20.88 -2.94 -10.53
C ASP A 70 -19.93 -2.58 -11.67
N LYS A 71 -19.51 -1.31 -11.77
CA LYS A 71 -18.59 -0.79 -12.79
C LYS A 71 -17.13 -0.74 -12.32
N LEU A 72 -16.87 -1.11 -11.07
CA LEU A 72 -15.55 -1.20 -10.47
C LEU A 72 -15.26 -2.67 -10.07
N PRO A 73 -14.00 -3.14 -10.12
CA PRO A 73 -12.78 -2.36 -10.31
C PRO A 73 -12.44 -2.06 -11.77
N ILE A 74 -11.71 -0.98 -12.01
CA ILE A 74 -11.01 -0.71 -13.28
C ILE A 74 -9.52 -0.89 -13.02
N TYR A 75 -8.92 -1.84 -13.74
CA TYR A 75 -7.51 -2.16 -13.65
C TYR A 75 -6.86 -2.04 -15.03
N GLN A 76 -5.71 -1.36 -15.09
CA GLN A 76 -4.90 -1.32 -16.30
C GLN A 76 -3.42 -1.36 -15.91
N ASP A 77 -2.72 -2.39 -16.37
CA ASP A 77 -1.29 -2.57 -16.17
C ASP A 77 -0.47 -2.00 -17.33
N ASN A 78 0.84 -1.85 -17.10
CA ASN A 78 1.82 -1.53 -18.13
C ASN A 78 1.51 -0.26 -18.96
N ILE A 79 0.85 0.73 -18.35
CA ILE A 79 0.59 2.02 -18.98
C ILE A 79 1.94 2.68 -19.29
N SER A 80 2.21 2.91 -20.57
CA SER A 80 3.45 3.52 -21.03
C SER A 80 3.31 5.03 -21.04
N THR A 81 4.16 5.71 -20.28
CA THR A 81 4.16 7.17 -20.14
C THR A 81 5.18 7.83 -21.05
N SER A 82 5.04 9.12 -21.32
CA SER A 82 5.97 9.89 -22.18
C SER A 82 7.41 9.89 -21.65
N VAL A 83 7.58 9.75 -20.35
CA VAL A 83 8.87 9.67 -19.64
C VAL A 83 9.43 8.24 -19.53
N LYS A 84 8.86 7.29 -20.29
CA LYS A 84 9.29 5.88 -20.36
C LYS A 84 9.16 5.10 -19.05
N LEU A 85 8.42 5.62 -18.08
CA LEU A 85 8.01 4.86 -16.90
C LEU A 85 6.78 4.01 -17.25
N LYS A 86 6.74 2.79 -16.74
CA LYS A 86 5.56 1.92 -16.80
C LYS A 86 4.80 2.04 -15.49
N THR A 87 3.54 2.41 -15.57
CA THR A 87 2.66 2.55 -14.42
C THR A 87 1.53 1.53 -14.48
N THR A 88 0.89 1.33 -13.33
CA THR A 88 -0.33 0.53 -13.19
C THR A 88 -1.38 1.37 -12.51
N LEU A 89 -2.59 1.33 -13.04
CA LEU A 89 -3.77 1.98 -12.48
C LEU A 89 -4.67 0.93 -11.82
N ASN A 90 -5.16 1.23 -10.62
CA ASN A 90 -6.17 0.44 -9.93
C ASN A 90 -7.24 1.35 -9.31
N LEU A 91 -8.46 1.28 -9.82
CA LEU A 91 -9.63 1.99 -9.31
C LEU A 91 -10.61 1.00 -8.71
N TYR A 92 -10.89 1.09 -7.41
CA TYR A 92 -11.71 0.08 -6.74
C TYR A 92 -12.38 0.58 -5.46
N ILE A 93 -13.34 -0.18 -4.96
CA ILE A 93 -14.00 0.06 -3.68
C ILE A 93 -13.51 -0.99 -2.69
N LEU A 94 -13.10 -0.54 -1.50
CA LEU A 94 -12.74 -1.42 -0.40
C LEU A 94 -13.84 -1.35 0.69
N PRO A 95 -14.43 -2.48 1.14
CA PRO A 95 -15.51 -2.46 2.12
C PRO A 95 -15.14 -1.82 3.47
N SER A 96 -13.85 -1.80 3.82
CA SER A 96 -13.35 -1.19 5.06
C SER A 96 -13.13 0.33 4.95
N ASP A 97 -13.20 0.90 3.75
CA ASP A 97 -13.12 2.35 3.56
C ASP A 97 -14.49 3.03 3.79
N PRO A 98 -14.51 4.34 4.10
CA PRO A 98 -15.75 5.11 4.20
C PRO A 98 -16.65 4.95 2.98
N ALA A 99 -17.97 4.97 3.21
CA ALA A 99 -19.00 4.68 2.22
C ALA A 99 -19.06 5.69 1.05
N GLU A 100 -18.38 6.82 1.18
CA GLU A 100 -18.30 7.89 0.20
C GLU A 100 -17.00 7.89 -0.60
N THR A 101 -16.14 6.88 -0.43
CA THR A 101 -14.80 6.88 -1.05
C THR A 101 -14.60 5.78 -2.07
N VAL A 102 -13.74 6.07 -3.05
CA VAL A 102 -13.21 5.16 -4.08
C VAL A 102 -11.69 5.25 -4.04
N ARG A 103 -11.00 4.12 -4.16
CA ARG A 103 -9.53 4.12 -4.27
C ARG A 103 -9.10 4.41 -5.68
N PHE A 104 -8.13 5.31 -5.82
CA PHE A 104 -7.47 5.67 -7.07
C PHE A 104 -5.97 5.47 -6.85
N GLU A 105 -5.50 4.25 -7.03
CA GLU A 105 -4.11 3.90 -6.79
C GLU A 105 -3.33 3.83 -8.10
N ILE A 106 -2.16 4.47 -8.10
CA ILE A 106 -1.20 4.45 -9.20
C ILE A 106 0.10 3.83 -8.68
N TYR A 107 0.57 2.79 -9.33
CA TYR A 107 1.85 2.14 -9.03
C TYR A 107 2.86 2.38 -10.15
N GLY A 108 4.14 2.12 -9.86
CA GLY A 108 5.24 2.34 -10.81
C GLY A 108 5.81 3.77 -10.81
N VAL A 109 5.33 4.62 -9.90
CA VAL A 109 5.87 5.97 -9.65
C VAL A 109 6.49 6.04 -8.25
N SER A 110 7.56 6.83 -8.10
CA SER A 110 8.14 7.15 -6.80
C SER A 110 7.49 8.40 -6.20
N TYR A 111 6.83 8.22 -5.04
CA TYR A 111 6.23 9.31 -4.25
C TYR A 111 7.19 9.93 -3.23
N LEU A 112 8.45 9.50 -3.19
CA LEU A 112 9.44 10.05 -2.25
C LEU A 112 10.00 11.40 -2.73
N ASN A 113 9.91 11.70 -4.03
CA ASN A 113 10.31 12.98 -4.56
C ASN A 113 9.08 13.92 -4.65
N ARG A 114 9.02 14.92 -3.77
CA ARG A 114 7.96 15.95 -3.74
C ARG A 114 8.23 17.15 -4.65
N ASP A 115 9.29 17.12 -5.46
CA ASP A 115 9.60 18.20 -6.40
C ASP A 115 8.35 18.55 -7.22
N SER A 116 8.08 19.86 -7.29
CA SER A 116 6.86 20.44 -7.84
C SER A 116 6.95 20.79 -9.32
N THR A 117 7.97 20.29 -10.04
CA THR A 117 8.15 20.61 -11.45
C THR A 117 8.29 19.33 -12.29
N GLU A 118 7.52 19.26 -13.39
CA GLU A 118 7.57 18.15 -14.36
C GLU A 118 8.93 18.05 -15.05
N PHE A 119 9.69 19.16 -15.12
CA PHE A 119 11.02 19.21 -15.74
C PHE A 119 12.08 18.44 -14.95
N THR A 120 11.92 18.35 -13.63
CA THR A 120 12.89 17.68 -12.75
C THR A 120 12.38 16.35 -12.21
N ASN A 121 11.08 16.08 -12.32
CA ASN A 121 10.46 14.91 -11.73
C ASN A 121 9.66 14.07 -12.75
N PRO A 122 10.27 13.05 -13.39
CA PRO A 122 9.55 12.18 -14.32
C PRO A 122 8.41 11.40 -13.63
N ASN A 123 8.47 11.15 -12.32
CA ASN A 123 7.39 10.46 -11.61
C ASN A 123 6.09 11.27 -11.61
N LEU A 124 6.21 12.60 -11.53
CA LEU A 124 5.06 13.50 -11.59
C LEU A 124 4.40 13.47 -12.97
N THR A 125 5.19 13.53 -14.05
CA THR A 125 4.66 13.40 -15.41
C THR A 125 3.96 12.06 -15.61
N ALA A 126 4.59 10.96 -15.18
CA ALA A 126 4.01 9.62 -15.25
C ALA A 126 2.72 9.50 -14.42
N PHE A 127 2.70 10.07 -13.22
CA PHE A 127 1.52 10.14 -12.36
C PHE A 127 0.38 10.89 -13.04
N LYS A 128 0.64 12.10 -13.56
CA LYS A 128 -0.37 12.94 -14.22
C LYS A 128 -0.99 12.25 -15.42
N GLU A 129 -0.18 11.68 -16.30
CA GLU A 129 -0.68 10.96 -17.48
C GLU A 129 -1.55 9.76 -17.08
N THR A 130 -1.09 9.00 -16.08
CA THR A 130 -1.83 7.83 -15.57
C THR A 130 -3.13 8.24 -14.87
N PHE A 131 -3.10 9.34 -14.12
CA PHE A 131 -4.27 9.90 -13.44
C PHE A 131 -5.31 10.38 -14.46
N GLN A 132 -4.89 11.12 -15.49
CA GLN A 132 -5.77 11.55 -16.57
C GLN A 132 -6.37 10.35 -17.33
N LYS A 133 -5.58 9.30 -17.57
CA LYS A 133 -6.07 8.05 -18.16
C LYS A 133 -7.13 7.39 -17.27
N GLY A 134 -6.93 7.35 -15.96
CA GLY A 134 -7.92 6.81 -15.03
C GLY A 134 -9.22 7.61 -14.99
N LEU A 135 -9.15 8.95 -15.04
CA LEU A 135 -10.34 9.78 -15.18
C LEU A 135 -11.07 9.54 -16.51
N ALA A 136 -10.34 9.31 -17.61
CA ALA A 136 -10.94 8.96 -18.89
C ALA A 136 -11.66 7.60 -18.82
N LEU A 137 -11.03 6.58 -18.23
CA LEU A 137 -11.64 5.25 -18.06
C LEU A 137 -12.91 5.28 -17.20
N LEU A 138 -12.94 6.08 -16.13
CA LEU A 138 -14.17 6.29 -15.35
C LEU A 138 -15.29 6.83 -16.25
N ARG A 139 -15.00 7.87 -17.05
CA ARG A 139 -15.99 8.46 -17.97
C ARG A 139 -16.43 7.48 -19.06
N GLU A 140 -15.53 6.65 -19.56
CA GLU A 140 -15.85 5.58 -20.53
C GLU A 140 -16.84 4.56 -19.93
N GLN A 141 -16.81 4.32 -18.61
CA GLN A 141 -17.80 3.50 -17.90
C GLN A 141 -19.09 4.28 -17.52
N GLY A 142 -19.22 5.54 -17.94
CA GLY A 142 -20.32 6.41 -17.55
C GLY A 142 -20.29 6.77 -16.07
N ILE A 143 -19.10 6.85 -15.48
CA ILE A 143 -18.87 7.34 -14.12
C ILE A 143 -18.33 8.77 -14.24
N ASP A 144 -19.06 9.73 -13.69
CA ASP A 144 -18.62 11.10 -13.47
C ASP A 144 -17.63 11.19 -12.30
N PRO A 145 -16.35 11.54 -12.53
CA PRO A 145 -15.35 11.64 -11.46
C PRO A 145 -15.56 12.83 -10.52
N THR A 146 -16.32 13.86 -10.92
CA THR A 146 -16.58 15.05 -10.07
C THR A 146 -17.47 14.71 -8.86
N GLN A 147 -18.20 13.59 -8.95
CA GLN A 147 -19.10 13.11 -7.91
C GLN A 147 -18.43 12.12 -6.95
N LEU A 148 -17.11 11.90 -7.07
CA LEU A 148 -16.36 10.94 -6.28
C LEU A 148 -15.36 11.61 -5.33
N ILE A 149 -15.08 10.93 -4.23
CA ILE A 149 -13.97 11.25 -3.33
C ILE A 149 -12.94 10.13 -3.45
N PHE A 150 -11.73 10.48 -3.86
CA PHE A 150 -10.66 9.51 -4.09
C PHE A 150 -9.73 9.34 -2.89
N ILE A 151 -9.19 8.12 -2.74
CA ILE A 151 -8.08 7.81 -1.84
C ILE A 151 -6.91 7.32 -2.69
N TYR A 152 -5.73 7.94 -2.54
CA TYR A 152 -4.59 7.67 -3.44
C TYR A 152 -3.60 6.61 -2.94
N GLY A 153 -3.88 5.98 -1.78
CA GLY A 153 -3.10 4.86 -1.25
C GLY A 153 -3.13 4.74 0.28
N ASP A 154 -2.60 3.64 0.80
CA ASP A 154 -2.58 3.38 2.26
C ASP A 154 -1.46 4.09 3.01
N LYS A 155 -0.36 4.41 2.34
CA LYS A 155 0.79 5.08 2.98
C LYS A 155 0.59 6.60 3.00
N ALA A 156 0.85 7.23 4.14
CA ALA A 156 0.71 8.68 4.31
C ALA A 156 1.51 9.47 3.27
N TYR A 157 2.78 9.11 3.05
CA TYR A 157 3.62 9.80 2.08
C TYR A 157 3.11 9.68 0.63
N VAL A 158 2.41 8.59 0.28
CA VAL A 158 1.80 8.40 -1.05
C VAL A 158 0.62 9.36 -1.19
N ARG A 159 -0.30 9.37 -0.21
CA ARG A 159 -1.47 10.26 -0.22
C ARG A 159 -1.07 11.73 -0.27
N GLU A 160 -0.23 12.17 0.65
CA GLU A 160 0.19 13.57 0.73
C GLU A 160 0.86 14.05 -0.56
N THR A 161 1.68 13.20 -1.19
CA THR A 161 2.36 13.54 -2.44
C THR A 161 1.41 13.54 -3.62
N ALA A 162 0.49 12.56 -3.71
CA ALA A 162 -0.54 12.52 -4.74
C ALA A 162 -1.50 13.71 -4.63
N GLU A 163 -2.00 14.03 -3.44
CA GLU A 163 -2.84 15.19 -3.16
C GLU A 163 -2.14 16.50 -3.55
N PHE A 164 -0.86 16.64 -3.18
CA PHE A 164 -0.05 17.79 -3.56
C PHE A 164 0.07 17.93 -5.10
N TRP A 165 0.36 16.85 -5.81
CA TRP A 165 0.44 16.86 -7.27
C TRP A 165 -0.91 17.18 -7.92
N ILE A 166 -1.99 16.55 -7.46
CA ILE A 166 -3.34 16.79 -7.98
C ILE A 166 -3.75 18.25 -7.81
N LYS A 167 -3.51 18.82 -6.62
CA LYS A 167 -3.85 20.21 -6.31
C LYS A 167 -3.01 21.19 -7.12
N ASN A 168 -1.69 21.01 -7.18
CA ASN A 168 -0.81 21.95 -7.87
C ASN A 168 -1.03 21.96 -9.39
N TYR A 169 -1.41 20.82 -9.96
CA TYR A 169 -1.62 20.67 -11.40
C TYR A 169 -3.08 20.71 -11.81
N GLN A 170 -4.00 20.97 -10.87
CA GLN A 170 -5.44 21.07 -11.11
C GLN A 170 -5.96 19.85 -11.90
N LEU A 171 -5.55 18.65 -11.45
CA LEU A 171 -5.84 17.41 -12.17
C LEU A 171 -7.28 16.93 -11.99
N LEU A 172 -7.95 17.39 -10.93
CA LEU A 172 -9.38 17.18 -10.75
C LEU A 172 -10.16 18.25 -11.53
N PRO A 173 -11.25 17.85 -12.23
CA PRO A 173 -12.13 18.75 -12.96
C PRO A 173 -12.92 19.70 -12.04
#